data_AF-A0A4Y7IZL1-F1
#
_entry.id   AF-A0A4Y7IZL1-F1
#
_cell.length_a   1.000
_cell.length_b   1.000
_cell.length_c   1.000
_cell.angle_alpha   90.00
_cell.angle_beta   90.00
_cell.angle_gamma   90.00
#
_symmetry.space_group_name_H-M   'P 1'
#
loop_
_entity.id
_entity.type
_entity.pdbx_description
1 polymer ?
#
loop_
_entity_poly.entity_id
_entity_poly.type
_entity_poly.pdbx_seq_one_letter_code
_entity_poly.pdbx_strand_id
1 'polypeptide(L)'
;MQKDCALEDPLKISGGTQAHPWFQDVVWDRLYEMEAAFKPMVNGELDTQNFLKFDELDPPPARTGSGQSRKVLTSKDLSFVGYTFKNFDAIKGLRAGNEY
;
A
#
# COMPACT_ATOMS: atom_id res chain seq x y z
N MET A 1 13.10 -29.01 37.82
CA MET A 1 12.27 -29.43 36.68
C MET A 1 11.20 -28.37 36.52
N GLN A 2 11.45 -27.44 35.60
CA GLN A 2 10.57 -26.31 35.28
C GLN A 2 9.17 -26.86 34.98
N LYS A 3 8.14 -26.33 35.62
CA LYS A 3 6.77 -26.49 35.15
C LYS A 3 6.61 -25.48 34.03
N ASP A 4 6.42 -25.98 32.82
CA ASP A 4 6.17 -25.17 31.64
C ASP A 4 5.04 -24.18 31.95
N CYS A 5 5.33 -22.89 31.76
CA CYS A 5 4.31 -21.88 31.62
C CYS A 5 3.36 -22.37 30.53
N ALA A 6 2.11 -22.62 30.87
CA ALA A 6 1.08 -22.77 29.85
C ALA A 6 1.18 -21.54 28.96
N LEU A 7 1.54 -21.76 27.70
CA LEU A 7 1.33 -20.76 26.67
C LEU A 7 -0.18 -20.64 26.58
N GLU A 8 -0.74 -19.67 27.30
CA GLU A 8 -2.11 -19.20 27.11
C GLU A 8 -2.26 -19.00 25.60
N ASP A 9 -3.04 -19.85 24.93
CA ASP A 9 -3.28 -19.74 23.49
C ASP A 9 -3.86 -18.34 23.24
N PRO A 10 -3.15 -17.43 22.55
CA PRO A 10 -3.69 -16.13 22.25
C PRO A 10 -4.81 -16.34 21.23
N LEU A 11 -6.04 -16.39 21.74
CA LEU A 11 -7.29 -16.35 20.99
C LEU A 11 -7.49 -17.57 20.06
N LYS A 12 -7.77 -18.73 20.64
CA LYS A 12 -8.55 -19.76 19.94
C LYS A 12 -10.00 -19.27 19.76
N ILE A 13 -10.23 -18.40 18.78
CA ILE A 13 -11.57 -17.90 18.41
C ILE A 13 -12.25 -19.01 17.62
N SER A 14 -13.08 -19.81 18.27
CA SER A 14 -13.83 -20.93 17.66
C SER A 14 -14.84 -20.51 16.58
N GLY A 15 -14.96 -19.20 16.27
CA GLY A 15 -15.86 -18.64 15.26
C GLY A 15 -15.23 -17.66 14.26
N GLY A 16 -13.89 -17.57 14.20
CA GLY A 16 -13.20 -16.58 13.36
C GLY A 16 -13.20 -15.17 13.95
N THR A 17 -12.28 -14.31 13.51
CA THR A 17 -12.05 -12.97 14.08
C THR A 17 -13.29 -12.07 14.04
N GLN A 18 -14.13 -12.20 13.02
CA GLN A 18 -15.36 -11.40 12.85
C GLN A 18 -16.42 -11.68 13.92
N ALA A 19 -16.47 -12.90 14.47
CA ALA A 19 -17.47 -13.30 15.46
C ALA A 19 -17.06 -12.96 16.91
N HIS A 20 -15.86 -12.40 17.11
CA HIS A 20 -15.40 -12.05 18.44
C HIS A 20 -16.16 -10.83 18.99
N PRO A 21 -16.60 -10.82 20.26
CA PRO A 21 -17.39 -9.72 20.84
C PRO A 21 -16.74 -8.33 20.72
N TRP A 22 -15.41 -8.27 20.62
CA TRP A 22 -14.68 -7.02 20.35
C TRP A 22 -15.12 -6.31 19.06
N PHE A 23 -15.58 -7.07 18.05
CA PHE A 23 -15.99 -6.54 16.74
C PHE A 23 -17.52 -6.52 16.55
N GLN A 24 -18.29 -6.58 17.64
CA GLN A 24 -19.77 -6.61 17.57
C GLN A 24 -20.38 -5.45 16.78
N ASP A 25 -19.74 -4.27 16.83
CA ASP A 25 -20.21 -3.04 16.18
C ASP A 25 -19.63 -2.86 14.75
N VAL A 26 -18.82 -3.81 14.28
CA VAL A 26 -18.22 -3.76 12.94
C VAL A 26 -19.16 -4.37 11.92
N VAL A 27 -19.66 -3.54 11.00
CA VAL A 27 -20.47 -3.99 9.86
C VAL A 27 -19.55 -4.35 8.69
N TRP A 28 -19.08 -5.59 8.65
CA TRP A 28 -18.10 -6.06 7.65
C TRP A 28 -18.52 -5.84 6.19
N ASP A 29 -19.81 -5.99 5.88
CA ASP A 29 -20.35 -5.79 4.52
C ASP A 29 -20.24 -4.33 4.04
N ARG A 30 -20.14 -3.37 4.97
CA ARG A 30 -20.06 -1.93 4.69
C ARG A 30 -18.79 -1.29 5.21
N LEU A 31 -17.76 -2.08 5.51
CA LEU A 31 -16.53 -1.58 6.14
C LEU A 31 -15.88 -0.43 5.35
N TYR A 32 -15.94 -0.48 4.01
CA TYR A 32 -15.39 0.56 3.13
C TYR A 32 -16.25 1.82 3.04
N GLU A 33 -17.52 1.75 3.45
CA GLU A 33 -18.45 2.89 3.48
C GLU A 33 -18.49 3.56 4.85
N MET A 34 -18.04 2.85 5.89
CA MET A 34 -17.99 3.36 7.26
C MET A 34 -17.01 4.53 7.38
N GLU A 35 -17.39 5.53 8.17
CA GLU A 35 -16.49 6.63 8.49
C GLU A 35 -15.30 6.13 9.31
N ALA A 36 -14.08 6.41 8.84
CA ALA A 36 -12.88 6.14 9.60
C ALA A 36 -12.89 6.92 10.91
N ALA A 37 -12.57 6.25 12.03
CA ALA A 37 -12.52 6.87 13.35
C ALA A 37 -11.55 8.06 13.43
N PHE A 38 -10.55 8.09 12.55
CA PHE A 38 -9.59 9.18 12.45
C PHE A 38 -9.31 9.51 10.99
N LYS A 39 -9.36 10.81 10.66
CA LYS A 39 -8.99 11.37 9.35
C LYS A 39 -7.79 12.30 9.56
N PRO A 40 -6.60 11.98 9.03
CA PRO A 40 -5.43 12.83 9.19
C PRO A 40 -5.63 14.19 8.52
N MET A 41 -5.04 15.23 9.11
CA MET A 41 -5.07 16.58 8.54
C MET A 41 -4.18 16.65 7.29
N VAL A 42 -4.70 17.25 6.22
CA VAL A 42 -4.01 17.49 4.95
C VAL A 42 -4.29 18.93 4.52
N ASN A 43 -3.24 19.75 4.41
CA ASN A 43 -3.34 21.19 4.17
C ASN A 43 -3.25 21.59 2.69
N GLY A 44 -2.93 20.65 1.79
CA GLY A 44 -2.83 20.91 0.35
C GLY A 44 -2.36 19.70 -0.45
N GLU A 45 -2.35 19.83 -1.78
CA GLU A 45 -2.04 18.72 -2.72
C GLU A 45 -0.61 18.17 -2.58
N LEU A 46 0.34 19.03 -2.22
CA LEU A 46 1.75 18.66 -2.01
C LEU A 46 2.10 18.54 -0.52
N ASP A 47 1.11 18.42 0.36
CA ASP A 47 1.37 18.30 1.80
C ASP A 47 1.99 16.94 2.13
N THR A 48 3.24 16.97 2.62
CA THR A 48 3.98 15.78 3.04
C THR A 48 4.16 15.68 4.56
N GLN A 49 3.36 16.37 5.38
CA GLN A 49 3.51 16.35 6.84
C GLN A 49 3.38 14.95 7.46
N ASN A 50 2.52 14.09 6.89
CA ASN A 50 2.27 12.75 7.42
C ASN A 50 3.29 11.69 6.94
N PHE A 51 4.36 12.10 6.25
CA PHE A 51 5.44 11.21 5.84
C PHE A 51 6.62 11.30 6.82
N LEU A 52 7.32 10.18 6.98
CA LEU A 52 8.59 10.16 7.70
C LEU A 52 9.60 11.02 6.95
N LYS A 53 10.25 11.94 7.68
CA LYS A 53 11.40 12.69 7.16
C LYS A 53 12.62 11.81 7.32
N PHE A 54 13.23 11.45 6.20
CA PHE A 54 14.54 10.80 6.20
C PHE A 54 15.62 11.88 6.13
N ASP A 55 16.79 11.59 6.70
CA ASP A 55 17.98 12.41 6.43
C ASP A 55 18.28 12.28 4.94
N GLU A 56 18.35 13.41 4.23
CA GLU A 56 18.70 13.43 2.80
C GLU A 56 20.08 12.78 2.61
N LEU A 57 20.10 11.50 2.25
CA LEU A 57 21.27 10.86 1.66
C LEU A 57 21.59 11.53 0.33
N ASP A 58 22.86 11.49 -0.07
CA ASP A 58 23.31 12.10 -1.33
C ASP A 58 22.33 11.80 -2.46
N PRO A 59 21.90 12.83 -3.22
CA PRO A 59 20.91 12.64 -4.25
C PRO A 59 21.36 11.55 -5.21
N PRO A 60 20.46 10.62 -5.60
CA PRO A 60 20.83 9.60 -6.57
C PRO A 60 21.39 10.29 -7.82
N PRO A 61 22.41 9.70 -8.47
CA PRO A 61 23.04 10.31 -9.63
C PRO A 61 21.97 10.73 -10.63
N ALA A 62 22.06 11.97 -11.11
CA ALA A 62 21.06 12.57 -11.98
C ALA A 62 20.63 11.57 -13.06
N ARG A 63 19.32 11.29 -13.15
CA ARG A 63 18.78 10.42 -14.21
C ARG A 63 19.19 11.03 -15.54
N THR A 64 20.16 10.43 -16.21
CA THR A 64 20.42 10.71 -17.62
C THR A 64 19.13 10.37 -18.36
N GLY A 65 18.50 11.40 -18.93
CA GLY A 65 17.21 11.28 -19.59
C GLY A 65 17.22 10.11 -20.56
N SER A 66 16.18 9.27 -20.51
CA SER A 66 16.00 8.19 -21.48
C SER A 66 15.56 8.79 -22.81
N GLY A 67 16.49 9.38 -23.55
CA GLY A 67 16.33 9.53 -24.99
C GLY A 67 16.21 8.17 -25.67
N GLN A 68 15.73 8.14 -26.92
CA GLN A 68 15.74 6.95 -27.78
C GLN A 68 17.18 6.53 -28.12
N SER A 69 17.93 6.08 -27.12
CA SER A 69 19.19 5.38 -27.29
C SER A 69 18.87 3.89 -27.20
N ARG A 70 19.21 3.14 -28.24
CA ARG A 70 19.11 1.68 -28.24
C ARG A 70 20.01 1.15 -27.11
N LYS A 71 19.43 0.87 -25.95
CA LYS A 71 20.15 0.22 -24.86
C LYS A 71 20.43 -1.22 -25.28
N VAL A 72 21.71 -1.59 -25.31
CA VAL A 72 22.12 -2.99 -25.45
C VAL A 72 21.66 -3.71 -24.19
N LEU A 73 20.85 -4.76 -24.35
CA LEU A 73 20.38 -5.56 -23.22
C LEU A 73 21.59 -6.17 -22.52
N THR A 74 21.83 -5.72 -21.29
CA THR A 74 22.81 -6.31 -20.40
C THR A 74 22.19 -7.52 -19.69
N SER A 75 23.02 -8.41 -19.13
CA SER A 75 22.53 -9.54 -18.33
C SER A 75 21.68 -9.11 -17.13
N LYS A 76 21.89 -7.89 -16.62
CA LYS A 76 21.07 -7.28 -15.55
C LYS A 76 19.68 -6.88 -16.02
N ASP A 77 19.52 -6.51 -17.29
CA ASP A 77 18.22 -6.12 -17.85
C ASP A 77 17.26 -7.31 -17.97
N LEU A 78 17.81 -8.53 -18.09
CA LEU A 78 17.01 -9.78 -18.13
C LEU A 78 16.26 -10.04 -16.83
N SER A 79 16.82 -9.64 -15.69
CA SER A 79 16.18 -9.80 -14.37
C SER A 79 14.89 -9.00 -14.19
N PHE A 80 14.64 -8.00 -15.05
CA PHE A 80 13.49 -7.09 -14.92
C PHE A 80 12.50 -7.20 -16.09
N VAL A 81 12.65 -8.20 -16.96
CA VAL A 81 11.67 -8.49 -18.01
C VAL A 81 10.32 -8.82 -17.37
N GLY A 82 9.26 -8.12 -17.78
CA GLY A 82 7.89 -8.31 -17.25
C GLY A 82 7.54 -7.49 -16.00
N TYR A 83 8.45 -6.69 -15.46
CA TYR A 83 8.18 -5.86 -14.27
C TYR A 83 7.44 -4.55 -14.60
N THR A 84 7.26 -4.24 -15.88
CA THR A 84 6.48 -3.05 -16.28
C THR A 84 4.98 -3.38 -16.17
N PHE A 85 4.32 -2.82 -15.17
CA PHE A 85 2.88 -2.90 -14.99
C PHE A 85 2.19 -1.59 -15.41
N LYS A 86 1.00 -1.69 -16.01
CA LYS A 86 0.09 -0.56 -16.27
C LYS A 86 -1.28 -0.90 -15.70
N ASN A 87 -1.80 -0.05 -14.80
CA ASN A 87 -3.15 -0.22 -14.27
C ASN A 87 -4.19 0.17 -15.33
N PHE A 88 -4.87 -0.80 -15.93
CA PHE A 88 -5.86 -0.56 -16.98
C PHE A 88 -7.18 0.02 -16.45
N ASP A 89 -7.56 -0.25 -15.21
CA ASP A 89 -8.81 0.25 -14.62
C ASP A 89 -8.71 1.76 -14.33
N ALA A 90 -7.55 2.22 -13.88
CA ALA A 90 -7.25 3.65 -13.74
C ALA A 90 -7.35 4.41 -15.08
N ILE A 91 -6.98 3.77 -16.20
CA ILE A 91 -7.04 4.38 -17.54
C ILE A 91 -8.48 4.47 -18.06
N LYS A 92 -9.35 3.51 -17.71
CA LYS A 92 -10.76 3.51 -18.12
C LYS A 92 -11.57 4.59 -17.39
N GLY A 93 -11.34 4.77 -16.08
CA GLY A 93 -12.02 5.80 -15.29
C GLY A 93 -11.79 7.23 -15.81
N LEU A 94 -10.59 7.51 -16.32
CA LEU A 94 -10.25 8.81 -16.94
C LEU A 94 -10.97 9.07 -18.27
N ARG A 95 -11.36 8.03 -19.01
CA ARG A 95 -12.09 8.19 -20.29
C ARG A 95 -13.57 8.46 -20.10
N ALA A 96 -14.15 7.94 -19.02
CA ALA A 96 -15.56 8.17 -18.67
C ALA A 96 -15.81 9.57 -18.06
N GLY A 97 -14.76 10.26 -17.59
CA GLY A 97 -14.84 11.62 -17.03
C GLY A 97 -14.79 12.76 -18.05
N ASN A 98 -14.72 12.45 -19.36
CA ASN A 98 -14.65 13.45 -20.44
C ASN A 98 -15.99 13.63 -21.20
N GLU A 99 -17.10 13.15 -20.66
CA GLU A 99 -18.44 13.57 -21.10
C GLU A 99 -19.00 14.58 -20.10
N TYR A 100 -18.50 15.82 -20.16
CA TYR A 100 -19.21 17.10 -20.02
C TYR A 100 -18.30 18.22 -20.54
#